data_AF-A0A7W7CD27-F1
#
_entry.id   AF-A0A7W7CD27-F1
#
_cell.length_a   1.000
_cell.length_b   1.000
_cell.length_c   1.000
_cell.angle_alpha   90.00
_cell.angle_beta   90.00
_cell.angle_gamma   90.00
#
_symmetry.space_group_name_H-M   'P 1'
#
loop_
_entity.id
_entity.type
_entity.pdbx_description
1 polymer ?
#
loop_
_entity_poly.entity_id
_entity_poly.type
_entity_poly.pdbx_seq_one_letter_code
_entity_poly.pdbx_strand_id
1 'polypeptide(L)'
;MANQTTTDDPALRIVDPPRSAFRRRRFLVPFWAAALVALAGTITLIISGTTTLPFNRTVVLEGKLASKAEFFADPQVQRILMRHGLQVHLTKAGSRDIANNDVSGYDFVFPSGQPAAVLIRNQRQRDKQYFKVFKPFFSPLILATFRSYAEKLATVGKAATGQQGPEVAKEYYFNLNVTKFVGLMEDRRTWADLGLPNGNRVLAQSSDVCWSNSAGVYLGLIAFVANGNQVPVTETEALRLADRIKPWLTSQGLANEEVARLYFAPEGRGLAPVAVIYEHQFLAHQMRVKEQTGALDEQRVLLYPEAQLQTVPELIALTPEGARLGELIATLPELRARALALGLRVLEPDGTLSNGQLSEQLSRSGLPVPLTGVGDTETFLPSVPLLEKMITRVGECPEVPR
;
A
#
# COMPACT_ATOMS: atom_id res chain seq x y z
N MET A 1 -39.11 -13.26 -111.05
CA MET A 1 -37.70 -13.18 -110.60
C MET A 1 -37.70 -13.39 -109.09
N ALA A 2 -37.30 -14.60 -108.65
CA ALA A 2 -36.25 -14.88 -107.65
C ALA A 2 -36.50 -14.23 -106.26
N ASN A 3 -36.55 -14.92 -105.12
CA ASN A 3 -35.72 -16.04 -104.67
C ASN A 3 -36.33 -16.73 -103.43
N GLN A 4 -35.95 -17.99 -103.18
CA GLN A 4 -36.02 -18.70 -101.89
C GLN A 4 -35.18 -17.92 -100.83
N THR A 5 -35.28 -18.05 -99.50
CA THR A 5 -35.14 -19.26 -98.66
C THR A 5 -35.38 -18.87 -97.18
N THR A 6 -35.74 -19.88 -96.40
CA THR A 6 -35.94 -20.00 -94.95
C THR A 6 -34.89 -19.39 -94.01
N THR A 7 -35.36 -18.86 -92.88
CA THR A 7 -34.61 -18.86 -91.60
C THR A 7 -35.62 -19.06 -90.46
N ASP A 8 -35.61 -20.25 -89.84
CA ASP A 8 -36.20 -20.47 -88.52
C ASP A 8 -35.34 -19.72 -87.48
N ASP A 9 -35.92 -18.73 -86.82
CA ASP A 9 -35.27 -17.93 -85.77
C ASP A 9 -35.84 -18.37 -84.39
N PRO A 10 -35.01 -18.77 -83.40
CA PRO A 10 -35.51 -19.25 -82.12
C PRO A 10 -36.15 -18.09 -81.35
N ALA A 11 -37.43 -18.22 -81.02
CA ALA A 11 -38.15 -17.21 -80.25
C ALA A 11 -37.45 -16.93 -78.91
N LEU A 12 -36.87 -15.74 -78.79
CA LEU A 12 -36.35 -15.15 -77.55
C LEU A 12 -37.48 -15.07 -76.52
N ARG A 13 -37.46 -15.96 -75.52
CA ARG A 13 -38.40 -15.91 -74.40
C ARG A 13 -37.88 -14.89 -73.37
N ILE A 14 -38.47 -13.70 -73.38
CA ILE A 14 -38.23 -12.68 -72.34
C ILE A 14 -38.76 -13.25 -71.01
N VAL A 15 -37.85 -13.54 -70.07
CA VAL A 15 -38.20 -13.90 -68.70
C VAL A 15 -38.29 -12.60 -67.90
N ASP A 16 -39.47 -12.30 -67.35
CA ASP A 16 -39.66 -11.12 -66.50
C ASP A 16 -38.63 -11.12 -65.35
N PRO A 17 -38.00 -9.97 -65.04
CA PRO A 17 -37.03 -9.89 -63.96
C PRO A 17 -37.69 -10.26 -62.62
N PRO A 18 -37.01 -11.05 -61.75
CA PRO A 18 -37.60 -11.48 -60.49
C PRO A 18 -37.94 -10.27 -59.62
N ARG A 19 -39.20 -10.18 -59.17
CA ARG A 19 -39.67 -9.11 -58.28
C ARG A 19 -38.73 -8.98 -57.06
N SER A 20 -38.24 -7.76 -56.82
CA SER A 20 -37.34 -7.38 -55.72
C SER A 20 -37.72 -8.07 -54.40
N ALA A 21 -36.74 -8.77 -53.79
CA ALA A 21 -36.92 -9.49 -52.54
C ALA A 21 -37.38 -8.57 -51.39
N PHE A 22 -37.03 -7.28 -51.45
CA PHE A 22 -37.40 -6.24 -50.49
C PHE A 22 -38.89 -5.89 -50.48
N ARG A 23 -39.63 -6.21 -51.56
CA ARG A 23 -41.10 -6.02 -51.62
C ARG A 23 -41.90 -7.24 -51.18
N ARG A 24 -41.25 -8.35 -50.82
CA ARG A 24 -41.96 -9.56 -50.37
C ARG A 24 -42.46 -9.35 -48.94
N ARG A 25 -43.75 -9.61 -48.71
CA ARG A 25 -44.41 -9.51 -47.39
C ARG A 25 -43.66 -10.28 -46.29
N ARG A 26 -43.01 -11.40 -46.66
CA ARG A 26 -42.17 -12.22 -45.76
C ARG A 26 -40.89 -11.53 -45.28
N PHE A 27 -40.37 -10.53 -46.00
CA PHE A 27 -39.19 -9.74 -45.60
C PHE A 27 -39.61 -8.45 -44.87
N LEU A 28 -40.70 -7.82 -45.31
CA LEU A 28 -41.18 -6.56 -44.74
C LEU A 28 -41.64 -6.71 -43.28
N VAL A 29 -42.36 -7.79 -42.94
CA VAL A 29 -42.87 -8.01 -41.58
C VAL A 29 -41.73 -8.11 -40.53
N PRO A 30 -40.72 -8.98 -40.68
CA PRO A 30 -39.63 -9.05 -39.70
C PRO A 30 -38.74 -7.80 -39.71
N PHE A 31 -38.56 -7.15 -40.87
CA PHE A 31 -37.80 -5.90 -40.97
C PHE A 31 -38.46 -4.77 -40.17
N TRP A 32 -39.77 -4.55 -40.36
CA TRP A 32 -40.50 -3.52 -39.63
C TRP A 32 -40.60 -3.83 -38.14
N ALA A 33 -40.73 -5.11 -37.75
CA ALA A 33 -40.68 -5.51 -36.35
C ALA A 33 -39.31 -5.18 -35.71
N ALA A 34 -38.20 -5.50 -36.38
CA ALA A 34 -36.86 -5.16 -35.90
C ALA A 34 -36.63 -3.65 -35.85
N ALA A 35 -37.10 -2.90 -36.85
CA ALA A 35 -37.03 -1.44 -36.89
C ALA A 35 -37.82 -0.79 -35.75
N LEU A 36 -39.01 -1.32 -35.42
CA LEU A 36 -39.81 -0.84 -34.29
C LEU A 36 -39.15 -1.13 -32.95
N VAL A 37 -38.54 -2.30 -32.77
CA VAL A 37 -37.78 -2.63 -31.55
C VAL A 37 -36.56 -1.71 -31.41
N ALA A 38 -35.83 -1.47 -32.50
CA ALA A 38 -34.70 -0.55 -32.51
C ALA A 38 -35.16 0.88 -32.16
N LEU A 39 -36.23 1.36 -32.79
CA LEU A 39 -36.80 2.68 -32.54
C LEU A 39 -37.28 2.84 -31.10
N ALA A 40 -37.99 1.84 -30.56
CA ALA A 40 -38.42 1.82 -29.17
C ALA A 40 -37.23 1.80 -28.21
N GLY A 41 -36.18 1.03 -28.51
CA GLY A 41 -34.93 1.04 -27.74
C GLY A 41 -34.24 2.40 -27.76
N THR A 42 -34.17 3.07 -28.92
CA THR A 42 -33.61 4.42 -29.03
C THR A 42 -34.43 5.45 -28.28
N ILE A 43 -35.76 5.42 -28.41
CA ILE A 43 -36.66 6.31 -27.67
C ILE A 43 -36.51 6.09 -26.16
N THR A 44 -36.40 4.83 -25.72
CA THR A 44 -36.18 4.49 -24.31
C THR A 44 -34.86 5.08 -23.82
N LEU A 45 -33.76 4.89 -24.58
CA LEU A 45 -32.43 5.44 -24.27
C LEU A 45 -32.39 6.98 -24.21
N ILE A 46 -33.19 7.66 -25.03
CA ILE A 46 -33.33 9.12 -25.03
C ILE A 46 -34.15 9.58 -23.81
N ILE A 47 -35.29 8.94 -23.55
CA ILE A 47 -36.16 9.28 -22.40
C ILE A 47 -35.45 9.00 -21.08
N SER A 48 -34.65 7.93 -20.99
CA SER A 48 -33.87 7.59 -19.78
C SER A 48 -32.63 8.47 -19.58
N GLY A 49 -32.37 9.45 -20.47
CA GLY A 49 -31.22 10.35 -20.35
C GLY A 49 -29.86 9.68 -20.55
N THR A 50 -29.84 8.41 -20.96
CA THR A 50 -28.62 7.62 -21.19
C THR A 50 -27.87 8.03 -22.45
N THR A 51 -28.54 8.60 -23.46
CA THR A 51 -27.86 9.18 -24.64
C THR A 51 -27.13 10.49 -24.35
N THR A 52 -27.45 11.14 -23.22
CA THR A 52 -26.83 12.40 -22.77
C THR A 52 -25.86 12.21 -21.60
N LEU A 53 -25.63 10.96 -21.16
CA LEU A 53 -24.53 10.70 -20.23
C LEU A 53 -23.25 11.13 -20.93
N PRO A 54 -22.54 12.16 -20.42
CA PRO A 54 -21.23 12.45 -20.95
C PRO A 54 -20.43 11.16 -20.87
N PHE A 55 -19.79 10.76 -21.97
CA PHE A 55 -18.69 9.82 -21.88
C PHE A 55 -17.64 10.48 -21.00
N ASN A 56 -17.78 10.36 -19.68
CA ASN A 56 -16.81 10.85 -18.72
C ASN A 56 -15.56 10.02 -19.00
N ARG A 57 -14.64 10.60 -19.76
CA ARG A 57 -13.38 9.98 -20.13
C ARG A 57 -12.68 9.58 -18.84
N THR A 58 -12.65 8.28 -18.56
CA THR A 58 -11.88 7.75 -17.44
C THR A 58 -10.41 8.08 -17.69
N VAL A 59 -9.81 8.82 -16.77
CA VAL A 59 -8.38 9.09 -16.80
C VAL A 59 -7.69 7.95 -16.07
N VAL A 60 -6.81 7.24 -16.78
CA VAL A 60 -5.95 6.22 -16.19
C VAL A 60 -4.69 6.91 -15.70
N LEU A 61 -4.40 6.77 -14.41
CA LEU A 61 -3.23 7.33 -13.75
C LEU A 61 -2.22 6.22 -13.48
N GLU A 62 -0.96 6.47 -13.82
CA GLU A 62 0.14 5.57 -13.49
C GLU A 62 0.79 6.01 -12.17
N GLY A 63 0.84 5.12 -11.20
CA GLY A 63 1.38 5.38 -9.87
C GLY A 63 2.52 4.44 -9.49
N LYS A 64 3.58 4.96 -8.85
CA LYS A 64 4.62 4.12 -8.22
C LYS A 64 4.52 4.22 -6.69
N LEU A 65 4.32 3.11 -5.98
CA LEU A 65 4.10 3.13 -4.53
C LEU A 65 4.79 1.99 -3.78
N ALA A 66 4.90 2.17 -2.46
CA ALA A 66 5.48 1.19 -1.54
C ALA A 66 4.40 0.45 -0.72
N SER A 67 4.36 0.64 0.60
CA SER A 67 3.53 -0.15 1.54
C SER A 67 2.08 0.31 1.66
N LYS A 68 1.49 0.89 0.61
CA LYS A 68 0.10 1.38 0.61
C LYS A 68 -0.72 0.75 -0.53
N ALA A 69 -0.25 -0.36 -1.09
CA ALA A 69 -0.89 -1.03 -2.21
C ALA A 69 -2.30 -1.51 -1.83
N GLU A 70 -2.49 -1.94 -0.60
CA GLU A 70 -3.74 -2.46 -0.04
C GLU A 70 -4.88 -1.44 -0.13
N PHE A 71 -4.60 -0.14 0.04
CA PHE A 71 -5.60 0.91 -0.11
C PHE A 71 -6.11 1.03 -1.55
N PHE A 72 -5.22 1.01 -2.54
CA PHE A 72 -5.59 1.17 -3.95
C PHE A 72 -6.09 -0.14 -4.60
N ALA A 73 -5.70 -1.28 -4.05
CA ALA A 73 -6.23 -2.59 -4.44
C ALA A 73 -7.64 -2.84 -3.88
N ASP A 74 -8.10 -2.03 -2.92
CA ASP A 74 -9.40 -2.19 -2.31
C ASP A 74 -10.55 -1.91 -3.32
N PRO A 75 -11.49 -2.86 -3.51
CA PRO A 75 -12.58 -2.71 -4.48
C PRO A 75 -13.51 -1.53 -4.19
N GLN A 76 -13.64 -1.08 -2.94
CA GLN A 76 -14.44 0.10 -2.61
C GLN A 76 -13.71 1.38 -3.01
N VAL A 77 -12.40 1.47 -2.74
CA VAL A 77 -11.56 2.59 -3.21
C VAL A 77 -11.59 2.71 -4.73
N GLN A 78 -11.40 1.60 -5.46
CA GLN A 78 -11.45 1.60 -6.92
C GLN A 78 -12.80 2.08 -7.46
N ARG A 79 -13.92 1.60 -6.88
CA ARG A 79 -15.27 2.06 -7.25
C ARG A 79 -15.47 3.54 -6.96
N ILE A 80 -14.99 4.05 -5.83
CA ILE A 80 -15.08 5.47 -5.50
C ILE A 80 -14.30 6.30 -6.53
N LEU A 81 -13.04 5.95 -6.80
CA LEU A 81 -12.21 6.64 -7.79
C LEU A 81 -12.83 6.61 -9.20
N MET A 82 -13.39 5.47 -9.61
CA MET A 82 -14.08 5.33 -10.90
C MET A 82 -15.31 6.22 -11.02
N ARG A 83 -16.10 6.42 -9.94
CA ARG A 83 -17.21 7.40 -9.93
C ARG A 83 -16.71 8.84 -10.11
N HIS A 84 -15.48 9.12 -9.71
CA HIS A 84 -14.81 10.39 -9.98
C HIS A 84 -14.03 10.40 -11.32
N GLY A 85 -14.20 9.38 -12.16
CA GLY A 85 -13.59 9.30 -13.49
C GLY A 85 -12.09 9.01 -13.47
N LEU A 86 -11.58 8.41 -12.40
CA LEU A 86 -10.17 8.03 -12.25
C LEU A 86 -10.03 6.51 -12.14
N GLN A 87 -9.08 5.96 -12.89
CA GLN A 87 -8.57 4.60 -12.71
C GLN A 87 -7.08 4.71 -12.35
N VAL A 88 -6.61 3.85 -11.46
CA VAL A 88 -5.20 3.88 -11.01
C VAL A 88 -4.54 2.56 -11.34
N HIS A 89 -3.45 2.62 -12.08
CA HIS A 89 -2.51 1.52 -12.28
C HIS A 89 -1.29 1.73 -11.41
N LEU A 90 -0.77 0.64 -10.86
CA LEU A 90 0.25 0.69 -9.83
C LEU A 90 1.45 -0.18 -10.15
N THR A 91 2.62 0.43 -10.06
CA THR A 91 3.90 -0.26 -9.95
C THR A 91 4.32 -0.29 -8.48
N LYS A 92 4.43 -1.48 -7.91
CA LYS A 92 4.96 -1.67 -6.55
C LYS A 92 6.48 -1.57 -6.57
N ALA A 93 7.04 -0.76 -5.68
CA ALA A 93 8.48 -0.61 -5.52
C ALA A 93 8.87 -0.21 -4.10
N GLY A 94 10.11 -0.51 -3.70
CA GLY A 94 10.69 -0.02 -2.45
C GLY A 94 10.70 1.51 -2.41
N SER A 95 10.55 2.13 -1.24
CA SER A 95 10.52 3.60 -1.15
C SER A 95 11.83 4.25 -1.59
N ARG A 96 12.97 3.60 -1.31
CA ARG A 96 14.28 4.05 -1.79
C ARG A 96 14.42 3.82 -3.28
N ASP A 97 13.90 2.71 -3.79
CA ASP A 97 13.83 2.45 -5.24
C ASP A 97 13.04 3.55 -5.98
N ILE A 98 11.93 4.02 -5.41
CA ILE A 98 11.17 5.16 -5.97
C ILE A 98 12.02 6.44 -5.98
N ALA A 99 12.80 6.69 -4.92
CA ALA A 99 13.59 7.92 -4.80
C ALA A 99 14.87 7.93 -5.64
N ASN A 100 15.42 6.76 -5.92
CA ASN A 100 16.73 6.58 -6.56
C ASN A 100 16.64 6.22 -8.05
N ASN A 101 15.43 6.02 -8.59
CA ASN A 101 15.23 5.69 -10.00
C ASN A 101 14.34 6.72 -10.67
N ASP A 102 14.31 6.68 -11.99
CA ASP A 102 13.44 7.52 -12.78
C ASP A 102 11.96 7.26 -12.46
N VAL A 103 11.22 8.36 -12.30
CA VAL A 103 9.77 8.39 -12.06
C VAL A 103 9.05 9.10 -13.21
N SER A 104 9.75 9.37 -14.31
CA SER A 104 9.13 9.86 -15.55
C SER A 104 8.10 8.83 -16.06
N GLY A 105 6.99 9.35 -16.57
CA GLY A 105 5.86 8.52 -17.01
C GLY A 105 4.86 8.13 -15.91
N TYR A 106 5.13 8.43 -14.64
CA TYR A 106 4.15 8.31 -13.56
C TYR A 106 3.45 9.65 -13.27
N ASP A 107 2.16 9.58 -12.95
CA ASP A 107 1.33 10.72 -12.52
C ASP A 107 1.51 11.06 -11.05
N PHE A 108 1.85 10.07 -10.23
CA PHE A 108 2.13 10.25 -8.81
C PHE A 108 3.05 9.17 -8.28
N VAL A 109 3.71 9.48 -7.17
CA VAL A 109 4.45 8.50 -6.37
C VAL A 109 4.04 8.57 -4.92
N PHE A 110 4.01 7.42 -4.24
CA PHE A 110 3.64 7.36 -2.83
C PHE A 110 4.62 6.48 -2.04
N PRO A 111 5.84 7.01 -1.74
CA PRO A 111 6.78 6.34 -0.85
C PRO A 111 6.20 6.18 0.57
N SER A 112 6.77 5.25 1.33
CA SER A 112 6.29 4.90 2.66
C SER A 112 6.91 5.67 3.81
N GLY A 113 7.85 6.57 3.53
CA GLY A 113 8.46 7.41 4.56
C GLY A 113 8.98 8.73 4.02
N GLN A 114 9.17 9.65 4.97
CA GLN A 114 9.63 11.01 4.71
C GLN A 114 11.01 11.08 4.03
N PRO A 115 12.03 10.23 4.35
CA PRO A 115 13.35 10.34 3.70
C PRO A 115 13.28 10.25 2.17
N ALA A 116 12.58 9.24 1.64
CA ALA A 116 12.39 9.07 0.21
C ALA A 116 11.61 10.24 -0.41
N ALA A 117 10.56 10.71 0.26
CA ALA A 117 9.79 11.87 -0.20
C ALA A 117 10.64 13.15 -0.30
N VAL A 118 11.51 13.40 0.69
CA VAL A 118 12.46 14.52 0.68
C VAL A 118 13.44 14.40 -0.49
N LEU A 119 13.99 13.21 -0.75
CA LEU A 119 14.89 12.97 -1.88
C LEU A 119 14.21 13.30 -3.22
N ILE A 120 12.99 12.81 -3.44
CA ILE A 120 12.21 13.03 -4.66
C ILE A 120 11.91 14.53 -4.83
N ARG A 121 11.42 15.21 -3.78
CA ARG A 121 11.10 16.64 -3.85
C ARG A 121 12.34 17.48 -4.13
N ASN A 122 13.46 17.18 -3.47
CA ASN A 122 14.70 17.90 -3.68
C ASN A 122 15.21 17.72 -5.11
N GLN A 123 15.11 16.52 -5.68
CA GLN A 123 15.45 16.27 -7.09
C GLN A 123 14.56 17.09 -8.02
N ARG A 124 13.24 17.00 -7.88
CA ARG A 124 12.30 17.73 -8.75
C ARG A 124 12.45 19.25 -8.64
N GLN A 125 12.73 19.76 -7.43
CA GLN A 125 12.99 21.17 -7.22
C GLN A 125 14.27 21.63 -7.92
N ARG A 126 15.36 20.84 -7.86
CA ARG A 126 16.60 21.11 -8.60
C ARG A 126 16.36 21.13 -10.12
N ASP A 127 15.57 20.18 -10.60
CA ASP A 127 15.28 20.01 -12.03
C ASP A 127 14.15 20.92 -12.54
N LYS A 128 13.57 21.75 -11.65
CA LYS A 128 12.43 22.64 -11.93
C LYS A 128 11.21 21.89 -12.52
N GLN A 129 11.00 20.66 -12.07
CA GLN A 129 9.87 19.82 -12.48
C GLN A 129 8.65 20.06 -11.56
N TYR A 130 7.44 19.95 -12.11
CA TYR A 130 6.20 20.11 -11.35
C TYR A 130 6.07 19.05 -10.25
N PHE A 131 5.65 19.44 -9.05
CA PHE A 131 5.14 18.48 -8.07
C PHE A 131 4.15 19.15 -7.12
N LYS A 132 3.23 18.35 -6.55
CA LYS A 132 2.36 18.78 -5.45
C LYS A 132 2.30 17.69 -4.39
N VAL A 133 2.32 18.09 -3.12
CA VAL A 133 2.42 17.18 -1.98
C VAL A 133 1.07 17.06 -1.29
N PHE A 134 0.70 15.82 -0.95
CA PHE A 134 -0.47 15.48 -0.15
C PHE A 134 -0.07 14.52 0.96
N LYS A 135 -0.72 14.63 2.12
CA LYS A 135 -0.50 13.77 3.27
C LYS A 135 -1.84 13.18 3.69
N PRO A 136 -2.38 12.19 2.96
CA PRO A 136 -3.76 11.75 3.19
C PRO A 136 -3.91 10.91 4.46
N PHE A 137 -2.95 10.03 4.70
CA PHE A 137 -2.94 9.10 5.82
C PHE A 137 -1.55 8.49 5.99
N PHE A 138 -1.33 7.87 7.15
CA PHE A 138 -0.11 7.12 7.43
C PHE A 138 -0.38 5.87 8.26
N SER A 139 0.68 5.09 8.47
CA SER A 139 0.70 3.96 9.36
C SER A 139 2.05 3.94 10.06
N PRO A 140 2.11 3.85 11.40
CA PRO A 140 3.37 3.72 12.11
C PRO A 140 4.05 2.39 11.77
N LEU A 141 5.38 2.40 11.89
CA LEU A 141 6.20 1.19 11.80
C LEU A 141 6.24 0.52 13.17
N ILE A 142 5.94 -0.77 13.20
CA ILE A 142 5.74 -1.56 14.42
C ILE A 142 6.46 -2.90 14.24
N LEU A 143 6.77 -3.58 15.36
CA LEU A 143 7.22 -4.96 15.33
C LEU A 143 6.02 -5.87 15.57
N ALA A 144 5.76 -6.81 14.68
CA ALA A 144 4.72 -7.81 14.84
C ALA A 144 5.33 -9.14 15.28
N THR A 145 4.61 -9.88 16.12
CA THR A 145 5.09 -11.16 16.65
C THR A 145 3.90 -12.07 17.01
N PHE A 146 4.19 -13.25 17.51
CA PHE A 146 3.18 -14.16 18.01
C PHE A 146 3.07 -14.02 19.53
N ARG A 147 1.86 -14.19 20.06
CA ARG A 147 1.53 -14.02 21.49
C ARG A 147 2.55 -14.65 22.43
N SER A 148 2.89 -15.92 22.20
CA SER A 148 3.86 -16.62 23.05
C SER A 148 5.26 -16.01 23.02
N TYR A 149 5.66 -15.35 21.93
CA TYR A 149 6.94 -14.64 21.84
C TYR A 149 6.86 -13.31 22.59
N ALA A 150 5.78 -12.55 22.44
CA ALA A 150 5.53 -11.33 23.21
C ALA A 150 5.51 -11.60 24.72
N GLU A 151 4.83 -12.65 25.17
CA GLU A 151 4.76 -13.05 26.58
C GLU A 151 6.12 -13.46 27.15
N LYS A 152 6.98 -14.09 26.33
CA LYS A 152 8.37 -14.43 26.73
C LYS A 152 9.27 -13.21 26.76
N LEU A 153 9.11 -12.28 25.82
CA LEU A 153 9.75 -10.97 25.90
C LEU A 153 9.30 -10.20 27.15
N ALA A 154 8.05 -10.36 27.59
CA ALA A 154 7.55 -9.67 28.78
C ALA A 154 8.08 -10.26 30.08
N THR A 155 8.13 -11.59 30.19
CA THR A 155 8.49 -12.28 31.43
C THR A 155 10.00 -12.46 31.59
N VAL A 156 10.65 -13.06 30.60
CA VAL A 156 12.08 -13.44 30.68
C VAL A 156 12.96 -12.32 30.14
N GLY A 157 12.58 -11.74 28.99
CA GLY A 157 13.33 -10.64 28.39
C GLY A 157 13.12 -9.29 29.10
N LYS A 158 12.00 -9.14 29.83
CA LYS A 158 11.50 -7.86 30.37
C LYS A 158 11.51 -6.71 29.35
N ALA A 159 11.45 -7.08 28.07
CA ALA A 159 11.56 -6.19 26.92
C ALA A 159 10.18 -5.81 26.37
N ALA A 160 9.12 -6.49 26.78
CA ALA A 160 7.75 -6.14 26.42
C ALA A 160 6.86 -5.97 27.66
N THR A 161 5.82 -5.15 27.54
CA THR A 161 4.78 -5.00 28.58
C THR A 161 3.43 -4.98 27.91
N GLY A 162 2.51 -5.81 28.36
CA GLY A 162 1.14 -5.86 27.85
C GLY A 162 0.44 -4.50 27.96
N GLN A 163 -0.25 -4.07 26.91
CA GLN A 163 -1.15 -2.93 26.99
C GLN A 163 -2.50 -3.44 27.52
N GLN A 164 -2.90 -2.90 28.68
CA GLN A 164 -4.21 -3.18 29.25
C GLN A 164 -5.26 -2.27 28.65
N GLY A 165 -6.36 -2.85 28.17
CA GLY A 165 -7.52 -2.11 27.66
C GLY A 165 -8.77 -2.47 28.43
N PRO A 166 -9.71 -1.52 28.66
CA PRO A 166 -10.90 -1.75 29.48
C PRO A 166 -11.87 -2.82 28.96
N GLU A 167 -11.71 -3.33 27.73
CA GLU A 167 -12.73 -4.16 27.06
C GLU A 167 -12.23 -5.51 26.49
N VAL A 168 -11.00 -5.98 26.80
CA VAL A 168 -10.47 -7.20 26.16
C VAL A 168 -9.87 -8.17 27.17
N ALA A 169 -10.31 -9.43 27.11
CA ALA A 169 -9.80 -10.53 27.94
C ALA A 169 -8.35 -10.96 27.60
N LYS A 170 -7.80 -10.53 26.46
CA LYS A 170 -6.46 -10.89 25.96
C LYS A 170 -5.76 -9.68 25.34
N GLU A 171 -4.48 -9.52 25.64
CA GLU A 171 -3.65 -8.40 25.15
C GLU A 171 -3.28 -8.63 23.66
N TYR A 172 -3.66 -7.73 22.77
CA TYR A 172 -3.25 -7.75 21.35
C TYR A 172 -2.03 -6.87 21.07
N TYR A 173 -1.71 -6.01 22.02
CA TYR A 173 -0.72 -4.95 21.88
C TYR A 173 0.18 -4.94 23.10
N PHE A 174 1.47 -4.75 22.87
CA PHE A 174 2.50 -4.66 23.89
C PHE A 174 3.34 -3.43 23.63
N ASN A 175 3.82 -2.77 24.67
CA ASN A 175 4.91 -1.79 24.57
C ASN A 175 6.24 -2.53 24.55
N LEU A 176 7.16 -2.13 23.67
CA LEU A 176 8.48 -2.71 23.50
C LEU A 176 9.54 -1.74 24.00
N ASN A 177 10.25 -2.15 25.04
CA ASN A 177 11.48 -1.53 25.45
C ASN A 177 12.60 -1.91 24.47
N VAL A 178 12.84 -1.02 23.51
CA VAL A 178 13.77 -1.27 22.40
C VAL A 178 15.20 -1.50 22.91
N THR A 179 15.62 -0.80 23.97
CA THR A 179 16.95 -0.98 24.59
C THR A 179 17.17 -2.41 25.07
N LYS A 180 16.22 -2.98 25.82
CA LYS A 180 16.31 -4.37 26.29
C LYS A 180 16.22 -5.37 25.14
N PHE A 181 15.38 -5.10 24.14
CA PHE A 181 15.29 -5.95 22.95
C PHE A 181 16.62 -5.98 22.18
N VAL A 182 17.27 -4.81 22.01
CA VAL A 182 18.62 -4.71 21.44
C VAL A 182 19.65 -5.43 22.28
N GLY A 183 19.56 -5.37 23.62
CA GLY A 183 20.42 -6.15 24.50
C GLY A 183 20.36 -7.66 24.23
N LEU A 184 19.17 -8.21 23.98
CA LEU A 184 19.02 -9.62 23.60
C LEU A 184 19.71 -9.94 22.25
N MET A 185 19.69 -9.00 21.30
CA MET A 185 20.39 -9.11 20.01
C MET A 185 21.92 -9.02 20.19
N GLU A 186 22.39 -8.10 21.02
CA GLU A 186 23.81 -7.90 21.35
C GLU A 186 24.41 -9.13 22.03
N ASP A 187 23.68 -9.70 22.99
CA ASP A 187 24.03 -10.94 23.70
C ASP A 187 23.86 -12.21 22.86
N ARG A 188 23.37 -12.09 21.61
CA ARG A 188 23.10 -13.20 20.68
C ARG A 188 22.19 -14.27 21.26
N ARG A 189 21.24 -13.88 22.12
CA ARG A 189 20.27 -14.80 22.73
C ARG A 189 19.42 -15.47 21.64
N THR A 190 19.06 -16.72 21.88
CA THR A 190 18.11 -17.47 21.08
C THR A 190 16.75 -17.52 21.76
N TRP A 191 15.69 -17.84 21.01
CA TRP A 191 14.37 -18.06 21.60
C TRP A 191 14.37 -19.27 22.56
N ALA A 192 15.24 -20.26 22.34
CA ALA A 192 15.49 -21.38 23.25
C ALA A 192 16.03 -20.92 24.60
N ASP A 193 16.94 -19.94 24.61
CA ASP A 193 17.45 -19.33 25.85
C ASP A 193 16.37 -18.56 26.63
N LEU A 194 15.24 -18.24 25.98
CA LEU A 194 14.04 -17.63 26.59
C LEU A 194 12.96 -18.68 26.90
N GLY A 195 13.23 -19.97 26.65
CA GLY A 195 12.33 -21.08 26.95
C GLY A 195 11.24 -21.32 25.90
N LEU A 196 11.50 -21.01 24.63
CA LEU A 196 10.66 -21.40 23.49
C LEU A 196 11.35 -22.50 22.64
N PRO A 197 10.60 -23.40 21.98
CA PRO A 197 11.17 -24.42 21.11
C PRO A 197 11.57 -23.83 19.74
N ASN A 198 12.48 -22.86 19.73
CA ASN A 198 12.98 -22.20 18.54
C ASN A 198 14.46 -21.83 18.76
N GLY A 199 15.37 -22.45 17.99
CA GLY A 199 16.82 -22.23 18.12
C GLY A 199 17.35 -20.97 17.43
N ASN A 200 16.49 -20.20 16.75
CA ASN A 200 16.92 -18.98 16.07
C ASN A 200 17.21 -17.87 17.08
N ARG A 201 18.07 -16.94 16.66
CA ARG A 201 18.38 -15.73 17.43
C ARG A 201 17.12 -14.88 17.64
N VAL A 202 17.06 -14.21 18.78
CA VAL A 202 16.12 -13.11 19.00
C VAL A 202 16.55 -11.97 18.10
N LEU A 203 15.80 -11.71 17.04
CA LEU A 203 15.98 -10.60 16.11
C LEU A 203 14.62 -10.24 15.51
N ALA A 204 14.50 -9.03 14.97
CA ALA A 204 13.35 -8.65 14.14
C ALA A 204 13.74 -8.72 12.67
N GLN A 205 12.98 -9.47 11.89
CA GLN A 205 13.16 -9.53 10.45
C GLN A 205 12.64 -8.26 9.79
N SER A 206 13.41 -7.72 8.87
CA SER A 206 13.09 -6.53 8.10
C SER A 206 13.37 -6.75 6.62
N SER A 207 12.74 -5.93 5.77
CA SER A 207 13.02 -5.94 4.32
C SER A 207 14.47 -5.53 4.03
N ASP A 208 14.87 -5.55 2.76
CA ASP A 208 16.18 -5.05 2.37
C ASP A 208 16.30 -3.54 2.66
N VAL A 209 17.34 -3.16 3.42
CA VAL A 209 17.61 -1.78 3.81
C VAL A 209 17.99 -0.89 2.63
N CYS A 210 18.50 -1.46 1.53
CA CYS A 210 18.86 -0.74 0.32
C CYS A 210 17.65 -0.24 -0.46
N TRP A 211 16.48 -0.88 -0.30
CA TRP A 211 15.29 -0.58 -1.09
C TRP A 211 14.09 -0.12 -0.24
N SER A 212 13.97 -0.62 0.99
CA SER A 212 12.77 -0.45 1.81
C SER A 212 12.85 0.71 2.80
N ASN A 213 11.74 1.43 2.95
CA ASN A 213 11.58 2.40 4.03
C ASN A 213 11.50 1.72 5.41
N SER A 214 10.80 0.59 5.53
CA SER A 214 10.63 -0.09 6.83
C SER A 214 11.98 -0.45 7.44
N ALA A 215 12.89 -0.96 6.61
CA ALA A 215 14.24 -1.32 7.01
C ALA A 215 15.11 -0.09 7.32
N GLY A 216 15.03 0.98 6.52
CA GLY A 216 15.75 2.24 6.81
C GLY A 216 15.29 2.92 8.11
N VAL A 217 13.98 2.94 8.37
CA VAL A 217 13.40 3.48 9.61
C VAL A 217 13.76 2.59 10.80
N TYR A 218 13.70 1.26 10.64
CA TYR A 218 14.13 0.33 11.68
C TYR A 218 15.62 0.48 12.01
N LEU A 219 16.49 0.62 11.00
CA LEU A 219 17.90 0.95 11.19
C LEU A 219 18.04 2.23 12.01
N GLY A 220 17.30 3.29 11.68
CA GLY A 220 17.30 4.55 12.42
C GLY A 220 16.89 4.39 13.89
N LEU A 221 15.88 3.56 14.16
CA LEU A 221 15.44 3.23 15.53
C LEU A 221 16.54 2.51 16.32
N ILE A 222 17.14 1.48 15.72
CA ILE A 222 18.22 0.71 16.36
C ILE A 222 19.45 1.60 16.58
N ALA A 223 19.80 2.44 15.61
CA ALA A 223 20.87 3.43 15.74
C ALA A 223 20.62 4.39 16.92
N PHE A 224 19.43 4.99 16.98
CA PHE A 224 19.05 5.92 18.05
C PHE A 224 19.24 5.31 19.44
N VAL A 225 18.70 4.11 19.63
CA VAL A 225 18.79 3.39 20.92
C VAL A 225 20.23 2.97 21.24
N ALA A 226 20.96 2.45 20.25
CA ALA A 226 22.35 2.06 20.40
C ALA A 226 23.28 3.25 20.73
N ASN A 227 22.88 4.45 20.35
CA ASN A 227 23.58 5.70 20.63
C ASN A 227 23.07 6.42 21.89
N GLY A 228 22.38 5.70 22.80
CA GLY A 228 21.93 6.27 24.06
C GLY A 228 20.77 7.27 23.89
N ASN A 229 19.84 6.97 22.98
CA ASN A 229 18.70 7.80 22.63
C ASN A 229 19.11 9.16 22.03
N GLN A 230 20.14 9.15 21.18
CA GLN A 230 20.63 10.34 20.47
C GLN A 230 20.80 10.07 18.98
N VAL A 231 20.42 11.04 18.17
CA VAL A 231 20.60 10.99 16.72
C VAL A 231 22.04 11.37 16.37
N PRO A 232 22.75 10.61 15.52
CA PRO A 232 24.08 11.00 15.10
C PRO A 232 24.04 12.32 14.32
N VAL A 233 24.97 13.23 14.63
CA VAL A 233 25.01 14.58 14.04
C VAL A 233 26.20 14.78 13.11
N THR A 234 27.16 13.85 13.11
CA THR A 234 28.31 13.86 12.21
C THR A 234 28.36 12.58 11.37
N GLU A 235 29.03 12.66 10.23
CA GLU A 235 29.27 11.50 9.36
C GLU A 235 30.09 10.42 10.05
N THR A 236 31.18 10.79 10.72
CA THR A 236 32.05 9.84 11.44
C THR A 236 31.26 9.07 12.50
N GLU A 237 30.40 9.77 13.26
CA GLU A 237 29.54 9.14 14.25
C GLU A 237 28.52 8.20 13.59
N ALA A 238 27.85 8.65 12.53
CA ALA A 238 26.87 7.87 11.80
C ALA A 238 27.48 6.57 11.24
N LEU A 239 28.67 6.64 10.62
CA LEU A 239 29.35 5.47 10.06
C LEU A 239 29.84 4.50 11.14
N ARG A 240 30.39 5.01 12.25
CA ARG A 240 30.79 4.17 13.40
C ARG A 240 29.57 3.45 13.99
N LEU A 241 28.45 4.15 14.11
CA LEU A 241 27.19 3.58 14.61
C LEU A 241 26.63 2.54 13.65
N ALA A 242 26.66 2.81 12.35
CA ALA A 242 26.26 1.85 11.31
C ALA A 242 27.07 0.54 11.42
N ASP A 243 28.39 0.64 11.59
CA ASP A 243 29.27 -0.54 11.75
C ASP A 243 28.94 -1.34 13.01
N ARG A 244 28.61 -0.65 14.12
CA ARG A 244 28.22 -1.30 15.37
C ARG A 244 26.91 -2.08 15.24
N ILE A 245 25.89 -1.48 14.61
CA ILE A 245 24.54 -2.07 14.56
C ILE A 245 24.36 -3.07 13.42
N LYS A 246 25.24 -3.05 12.41
CA LYS A 246 25.16 -3.91 11.22
C LYS A 246 24.87 -5.38 11.55
N PRO A 247 25.56 -6.04 12.50
CA PRO A 247 25.30 -7.45 12.81
C PRO A 247 23.86 -7.71 13.30
N TRP A 248 23.21 -6.74 13.95
CA TRP A 248 21.84 -6.90 14.47
C TRP A 248 20.78 -6.79 13.37
N LEU A 249 21.12 -6.16 12.25
CA LEU A 249 20.23 -5.96 11.11
C LEU A 249 20.46 -7.01 10.03
N THR A 250 21.69 -7.49 9.83
CA THR A 250 22.05 -8.42 8.75
C THR A 250 22.07 -9.89 9.18
N SER A 251 22.12 -10.20 10.49
CA SER A 251 22.07 -11.59 10.98
C SER A 251 20.76 -12.33 10.68
N GLN A 252 19.75 -11.64 10.12
CA GLN A 252 18.50 -12.23 9.66
C GLN A 252 18.67 -13.14 8.42
N GLY A 253 19.83 -13.12 7.75
CA GLY A 253 20.08 -13.84 6.50
C GLY A 253 19.66 -13.04 5.28
N LEU A 254 19.31 -13.72 4.19
CA LEU A 254 18.84 -13.08 2.95
C LEU A 254 17.57 -12.27 3.23
N ALA A 255 17.61 -10.97 2.95
CA ALA A 255 16.48 -10.09 3.17
C ALA A 255 15.30 -10.50 2.27
N ASN A 256 14.09 -10.50 2.83
CA ASN A 256 12.86 -10.76 2.08
C ASN A 256 12.16 -9.43 1.80
N GLU A 257 11.79 -9.17 0.55
CA GLU A 257 11.11 -7.92 0.18
C GLU A 257 9.70 -7.80 0.81
N GLU A 258 9.03 -8.91 1.11
CA GLU A 258 7.66 -9.00 1.63
C GLU A 258 7.60 -9.61 3.04
N VAL A 259 8.35 -9.08 4.01
CA VAL A 259 8.35 -9.57 5.41
C VAL A 259 6.94 -9.69 6.00
N ALA A 260 6.04 -8.75 5.72
CA ALA A 260 4.66 -8.83 6.19
C ALA A 260 3.94 -10.09 5.67
N ARG A 261 4.19 -10.50 4.42
CA ARG A 261 3.61 -11.71 3.83
C ARG A 261 4.08 -12.97 4.55
N LEU A 262 5.37 -13.05 4.91
CA LEU A 262 5.90 -14.16 5.70
C LEU A 262 5.24 -14.22 7.08
N TYR A 263 5.05 -13.08 7.73
CA TYR A 263 4.41 -13.00 9.05
C TYR A 263 2.94 -13.46 9.04
N PHE A 264 2.16 -13.07 8.03
CA PHE A 264 0.75 -13.45 7.91
C PHE A 264 0.53 -14.85 7.34
N ALA A 265 1.56 -15.50 6.79
CA ALA A 265 1.47 -16.89 6.36
C ALA A 265 1.15 -17.83 7.54
N PRO A 266 0.47 -18.97 7.33
CA PRO A 266 0.20 -19.96 8.39
C PRO A 266 1.47 -20.38 9.15
N GLU A 267 2.59 -20.53 8.44
CA GLU A 267 3.91 -20.91 8.98
C GLU A 267 4.71 -19.71 9.53
N GLY A 268 4.12 -18.51 9.56
CA GLY A 268 4.79 -17.27 9.90
C GLY A 268 5.49 -17.29 11.26
N ARG A 269 5.02 -18.12 12.20
CA ARG A 269 5.65 -18.33 13.52
C ARG A 269 7.08 -18.86 13.41
N GLY A 270 7.35 -19.70 12.41
CA GLY A 270 8.69 -20.22 12.12
C GLY A 270 9.48 -19.34 11.15
N LEU A 271 8.79 -18.78 10.15
CA LEU A 271 9.43 -17.99 9.09
C LEU A 271 9.85 -16.59 9.55
N ALA A 272 8.97 -15.92 10.30
CA ALA A 272 9.14 -14.55 10.79
C ALA A 272 8.63 -14.38 12.23
N PRO A 273 9.34 -14.93 13.25
CA PRO A 273 8.89 -14.88 14.64
C PRO A 273 8.66 -13.45 15.16
N VAL A 274 9.50 -12.51 14.69
CA VAL A 274 9.32 -11.07 14.88
C VAL A 274 9.57 -10.41 13.53
N ALA A 275 8.64 -9.56 13.10
CA ALA A 275 8.59 -8.95 11.78
C ALA A 275 8.40 -7.44 11.88
N VAL A 276 9.23 -6.67 11.18
CA VAL A 276 9.07 -5.22 11.07
C VAL A 276 8.04 -4.93 9.98
N ILE A 277 6.86 -4.43 10.37
CA ILE A 277 5.73 -4.18 9.47
C ILE A 277 5.06 -2.84 9.77
N TYR A 278 4.08 -2.45 8.96
CA TYR A 278 3.23 -1.31 9.24
C TYR A 278 1.95 -1.73 10.00
N GLU A 279 1.53 -0.94 10.99
CA GLU A 279 0.33 -1.19 11.82
C GLU A 279 -0.92 -1.55 10.98
N HIS A 280 -1.20 -0.79 9.92
CA HIS A 280 -2.37 -1.00 9.08
C HIS A 280 -2.41 -2.40 8.46
N GLN A 281 -1.25 -3.03 8.19
CA GLN A 281 -1.19 -4.37 7.61
C GLN A 281 -1.73 -5.42 8.59
N PHE A 282 -1.43 -5.25 9.88
CA PHE A 282 -2.00 -6.09 10.94
C PHE A 282 -3.48 -5.82 11.14
N LEU A 283 -3.89 -4.55 11.17
CA LEU A 283 -5.30 -4.19 11.35
C LEU A 283 -6.16 -4.70 10.19
N ALA A 284 -5.72 -4.52 8.94
CA ALA A 284 -6.39 -5.06 7.77
C ALA A 284 -6.46 -6.60 7.80
N HIS A 285 -5.41 -7.29 8.27
CA HIS A 285 -5.43 -8.74 8.48
C HIS A 285 -6.49 -9.14 9.53
N GLN A 286 -6.53 -8.49 10.69
CA GLN A 286 -7.51 -8.80 11.74
C GLN A 286 -8.95 -8.61 11.24
N MET A 287 -9.21 -7.52 10.50
CA MET A 287 -10.52 -7.23 9.91
C MET A 287 -10.92 -8.31 8.91
N ARG A 288 -10.03 -8.67 7.98
CA ARG A 288 -10.27 -9.73 7.01
C ARG A 288 -10.52 -11.08 7.67
N VAL A 289 -9.74 -11.45 8.69
CA VAL A 289 -9.95 -12.71 9.42
C VAL A 289 -11.30 -12.71 10.14
N LYS A 290 -11.68 -11.59 10.76
CA LYS A 290 -12.98 -11.44 11.40
C LYS A 290 -14.14 -11.54 10.42
N GLU A 291 -14.05 -10.90 9.26
CA GLU A 291 -15.05 -11.02 8.20
C GLU A 291 -15.20 -12.47 7.71
N GLN A 292 -14.10 -13.22 7.63
CA GLN A 292 -14.08 -14.60 7.13
C GLN A 292 -14.52 -15.64 8.18
N THR A 293 -14.20 -15.43 9.46
CA THR A 293 -14.32 -16.45 10.51
C THR A 293 -15.26 -16.07 11.66
N GLY A 294 -15.67 -14.80 11.74
CA GLY A 294 -16.43 -14.25 12.87
C GLY A 294 -15.58 -13.93 14.10
N ALA A 295 -14.29 -14.29 14.12
CA ALA A 295 -13.39 -14.08 15.26
C ALA A 295 -12.09 -13.37 14.86
N LEU A 296 -11.41 -12.79 15.84
CA LEU A 296 -10.08 -12.21 15.66
C LEU A 296 -9.01 -13.30 15.64
N ASP A 297 -7.92 -13.09 14.91
CA ASP A 297 -6.72 -13.92 15.04
C ASP A 297 -6.04 -13.63 16.37
N GLU A 298 -6.17 -14.55 17.33
CA GLU A 298 -5.66 -14.37 18.69
C GLU A 298 -4.16 -14.64 18.83
N GLN A 299 -3.52 -15.25 17.83
CA GLN A 299 -2.13 -15.68 17.91
C GLN A 299 -1.16 -14.57 17.55
N ARG A 300 -1.54 -13.68 16.65
CA ARG A 300 -0.73 -12.57 16.15
C ARG A 300 -0.96 -11.32 16.99
N VAL A 301 0.12 -10.65 17.39
CA VAL A 301 0.10 -9.46 18.27
C VAL A 301 1.12 -8.43 17.79
N LEU A 302 0.99 -7.19 18.26
CA LEU A 302 1.94 -6.12 17.95
C LEU A 302 2.75 -5.69 19.17
N LEU A 303 4.01 -5.33 18.91
CA LEU A 303 4.97 -4.74 19.83
C LEU A 303 5.24 -3.29 19.39
N TYR A 304 4.63 -2.33 20.06
CA TYR A 304 4.81 -0.89 19.84
C TYR A 304 6.13 -0.44 20.45
N PRO A 305 7.12 0.01 19.66
CA PRO A 305 8.34 0.61 20.20
C PRO A 305 8.02 1.77 21.15
N GLU A 306 8.66 1.81 22.32
CA GLU A 306 8.58 2.97 23.22
C GLU A 306 9.22 4.22 22.57
N ALA A 307 10.30 4.04 21.81
CA ALA A 307 10.87 5.07 20.95
C ALA A 307 10.15 5.06 19.59
N GLN A 308 9.15 5.94 19.41
CA GLN A 308 8.38 6.00 18.17
C GLN A 308 8.99 6.97 17.17
N LEU A 309 9.20 6.50 15.94
CA LEU A 309 9.58 7.33 14.81
C LEU A 309 8.31 7.75 14.06
N GLN A 310 7.92 9.01 14.21
CA GLN A 310 6.87 9.59 13.38
C GLN A 310 7.46 9.87 12.00
N THR A 311 7.06 9.08 11.00
CA THR A 311 7.28 9.44 9.60
C THR A 311 5.94 9.72 8.97
N VAL A 312 5.77 10.93 8.44
CA VAL A 312 4.57 11.29 7.68
C VAL A 312 4.86 11.04 6.21
N PRO A 313 4.39 9.93 5.63
CA PRO A 313 4.56 9.66 4.21
C PRO A 313 3.81 10.69 3.38
N GLU A 314 4.38 11.03 2.23
CA GLU A 314 3.86 12.02 1.31
C GLU A 314 3.45 11.32 0.01
N LEU A 315 2.23 11.58 -0.46
CA LEU A 315 1.85 11.35 -1.85
C LEU A 315 2.35 12.56 -2.65
N ILE A 316 3.23 12.31 -3.61
CA ILE A 316 3.81 13.34 -4.47
C ILE A 316 3.16 13.19 -5.84
N ALA A 317 2.26 14.11 -6.17
CA ALA A 317 1.72 14.25 -7.50
C ALA A 317 2.80 14.82 -8.43
N LEU A 318 3.01 14.16 -9.57
CA LEU A 318 3.95 14.52 -10.61
C LEU A 318 3.28 15.19 -11.82
N THR A 319 1.95 15.10 -11.90
CA THR A 319 1.08 15.74 -12.91
C THR A 319 -0.14 16.41 -12.24
N PRO A 320 -0.85 17.34 -12.92
CA PRO A 320 -2.10 17.92 -12.39
C PRO A 320 -3.18 16.87 -12.10
N GLU A 321 -3.23 15.81 -12.89
CA GLU A 321 -4.16 14.70 -12.77
C GLU A 321 -3.81 13.82 -11.57
N GLY A 322 -2.51 13.58 -11.33
CA GLY A 322 -2.03 13.02 -10.07
C GLY A 322 -2.37 13.90 -8.86
N ALA A 323 -2.40 15.23 -9.03
CA ALA A 323 -2.81 16.15 -7.97
C ALA A 323 -4.31 16.06 -7.66
N ARG A 324 -5.15 15.84 -8.68
CA ARG A 324 -6.57 15.55 -8.50
C ARG A 324 -6.79 14.27 -7.68
N LEU A 325 -6.00 13.22 -7.95
CA LEU A 325 -6.03 12.00 -7.13
C LEU A 325 -5.62 12.29 -5.68
N GLY A 326 -4.51 13.00 -5.47
CA GLY A 326 -4.03 13.38 -4.14
C GLY A 326 -5.08 14.15 -3.33
N GLU A 327 -5.78 15.08 -3.97
CA GLU A 327 -6.84 15.87 -3.35
C GLU A 327 -8.05 15.01 -2.95
N LEU A 328 -8.50 14.11 -3.83
CA LEU A 328 -9.60 13.19 -3.52
C LEU A 328 -9.25 12.29 -2.34
N ILE A 329 -8.07 11.68 -2.34
CA ILE A 329 -7.67 10.77 -1.25
C ILE A 329 -7.53 11.54 0.07
N ALA A 330 -7.04 12.78 0.04
CA ALA A 330 -6.87 13.59 1.24
C ALA A 330 -8.18 14.14 1.82
N THR A 331 -9.18 14.44 0.97
CA THR A 331 -10.36 15.22 1.40
C THR A 331 -11.70 14.50 1.28
N LEU A 332 -11.85 13.53 0.37
CA LEU A 332 -13.14 12.88 0.11
C LEU A 332 -13.54 12.01 1.31
N PRO A 333 -14.69 12.29 1.98
CA PRO A 333 -15.08 11.57 3.19
C PRO A 333 -15.17 10.05 3.00
N GLU A 334 -15.64 9.58 1.84
CA GLU A 334 -15.75 8.15 1.54
C GLU A 334 -14.39 7.45 1.47
N LEU A 335 -13.36 8.09 0.88
CA LEU A 335 -12.00 7.54 0.82
C LEU A 335 -11.31 7.58 2.17
N ARG A 336 -11.50 8.66 2.93
CA ARG A 336 -10.98 8.79 4.31
C ARG A 336 -11.59 7.73 5.23
N ALA A 337 -12.91 7.54 5.17
CA ALA A 337 -13.59 6.49 5.93
C ALA A 337 -13.10 5.10 5.53
N ARG A 338 -12.87 4.84 4.23
CA ARG A 338 -12.32 3.57 3.78
C ARG A 338 -10.87 3.37 4.24
N ALA A 339 -10.05 4.43 4.27
CA ALA A 339 -8.69 4.36 4.83
C ALA A 339 -8.70 3.95 6.31
N LEU A 340 -9.57 4.56 7.13
CA LEU A 340 -9.76 4.17 8.54
C LEU A 340 -10.19 2.71 8.66
N ALA A 341 -11.14 2.28 7.83
CA ALA A 341 -11.62 0.90 7.77
C ALA A 341 -10.57 -0.10 7.24
N LEU A 342 -9.44 0.37 6.73
CA LEU A 342 -8.28 -0.45 6.36
C LEU A 342 -7.13 -0.32 7.38
N GLY A 343 -7.38 0.32 8.52
CA GLY A 343 -6.40 0.48 9.59
C GLY A 343 -5.39 1.61 9.39
N LEU A 344 -5.62 2.51 8.43
CA LEU A 344 -4.76 3.68 8.20
C LEU A 344 -5.18 4.85 9.09
N ARG A 345 -4.21 5.62 9.56
CA ARG A 345 -4.42 6.85 10.34
C ARG A 345 -4.59 8.02 9.38
N VAL A 346 -5.80 8.57 9.30
CA VAL A 346 -6.10 9.71 8.43
C VAL A 346 -5.55 11.00 9.05
N LEU A 347 -4.99 11.85 8.19
CA LEU A 347 -4.49 13.17 8.56
C LEU A 347 -5.51 14.24 8.16
N GLU A 348 -5.57 15.31 8.93
CA GLU A 348 -6.32 16.50 8.57
C GLU A 348 -5.63 17.29 7.45
N PRO A 349 -6.35 18.16 6.72
CA PRO A 349 -5.77 18.93 5.61
C PRO A 349 -4.56 19.79 6.00
N ASP A 350 -4.45 20.20 7.26
CA ASP A 350 -3.29 20.92 7.82
C ASP A 350 -2.10 19.98 8.15
N GLY A 351 -2.25 18.68 7.91
CA GLY A 351 -1.26 17.64 8.17
C GLY A 351 -1.24 17.14 9.62
N THR A 352 -2.15 17.59 10.48
CA THR A 352 -2.27 17.10 11.85
C THR A 352 -2.96 15.75 11.90
N LEU A 353 -2.69 14.99 12.96
CA LEU A 353 -3.35 13.72 13.22
C LEU A 353 -4.82 13.96 13.54
N SER A 354 -5.73 13.23 12.85
CA SER A 354 -7.11 13.22 13.27
C SER A 354 -7.25 12.42 14.56
N ASN A 355 -7.40 13.12 15.68
CA ASN A 355 -7.39 12.52 17.00
C ASN A 355 -8.58 11.55 17.17
N GLY A 356 -8.28 10.28 17.44
CA GLY A 356 -9.25 9.28 17.86
C GLY A 356 -10.11 8.65 16.76
N GLN A 357 -10.06 9.10 15.50
CA GLN A 357 -10.90 8.52 14.43
C GLN A 357 -10.60 7.03 14.17
N LEU A 358 -9.31 6.65 14.15
CA LEU A 358 -8.95 5.23 14.01
C LEU A 358 -9.40 4.43 15.23
N SER A 359 -9.20 4.97 16.44
CA SER A 359 -9.65 4.32 17.68
C SER A 359 -11.16 4.06 17.67
N GLU A 360 -11.95 5.05 17.26
CA GLU A 360 -13.40 4.90 17.12
C GLU A 360 -13.76 3.84 16.08
N GLN A 361 -13.09 3.84 14.92
CA GLN A 361 -13.31 2.83 13.88
C GLN A 361 -12.97 1.41 14.38
N LEU A 362 -11.90 1.25 15.14
CA LEU A 362 -11.51 -0.03 15.74
C LEU A 362 -12.54 -0.50 16.77
N SER A 363 -12.97 0.37 17.69
CA SER A 363 -14.03 0.07 18.66
C SER A 363 -15.33 -0.34 17.97
N ARG A 364 -15.79 0.41 16.96
CA ARG A 364 -16.98 0.07 16.18
C ARG A 364 -16.85 -1.26 15.45
N SER A 365 -15.64 -1.59 15.02
CA SER A 365 -15.32 -2.87 14.37
C SER A 365 -15.09 -4.00 15.37
N GLY A 366 -15.24 -3.77 16.68
CA GLY A 366 -14.97 -4.72 17.76
C GLY A 366 -13.53 -5.22 17.75
N LEU A 367 -12.59 -4.33 17.43
CA LEU A 367 -11.15 -4.54 17.54
C LEU A 367 -10.64 -3.80 18.79
N PRO A 368 -9.70 -4.41 19.53
CA PRO A 368 -8.99 -3.71 20.59
C PRO A 368 -8.38 -2.41 20.06
N VAL A 369 -8.40 -1.35 20.87
CA VAL A 369 -7.73 -0.09 20.54
C VAL A 369 -6.33 -0.11 21.16
N PRO A 370 -5.26 0.06 20.38
CA PRO A 370 -3.92 0.16 20.95
C PRO A 370 -3.81 1.43 21.80
N LEU A 371 -3.23 1.30 22.99
CA LEU A 371 -2.69 2.43 23.73
C LEU A 371 -1.44 2.87 22.98
N THR A 372 -1.63 3.55 21.86
CA THR A 372 -0.49 4.02 21.10
C THR A 372 0.22 5.04 21.96
N GLY A 373 1.45 4.71 22.36
CA GLY A 373 2.41 5.65 22.92
C GLY A 373 2.87 6.72 21.92
N VAL A 374 1.96 7.21 21.06
CA VAL A 374 2.06 8.57 20.51
C VAL A 374 1.85 9.51 21.70
N GLY A 375 2.78 9.47 22.64
CA GLY A 375 2.92 10.37 23.76
C GLY A 375 4.11 11.29 23.50
N ASP A 376 4.47 12.08 24.51
CA ASP A 376 5.44 13.18 24.42
C ASP A 376 6.90 12.76 24.09
N THR A 377 7.17 11.46 23.85
CA THR A 377 8.50 10.93 23.54
C THR A 377 8.60 10.52 22.07
N GLU A 378 8.64 11.52 21.19
CA GLU A 378 8.97 11.30 19.78
C GLU A 378 10.48 11.07 19.62
N THR A 379 10.84 10.16 18.73
CA THR A 379 12.21 9.96 18.28
C THR A 379 12.36 10.50 16.85
N PHE A 380 13.55 11.00 16.52
CA PHE A 380 13.87 11.53 15.20
C PHE A 380 14.84 10.61 14.45
N LEU A 381 14.68 10.54 13.13
CA LEU A 381 15.67 9.92 12.26
C LEU A 381 16.92 10.83 12.14
N PRO A 382 18.09 10.25 11.84
CA PRO A 382 19.22 11.03 11.31
C PRO A 382 18.79 11.89 10.13
N SER A 383 19.50 13.00 9.91
CA SER A 383 19.30 13.79 8.70
C SER A 383 19.41 12.88 7.47
N VAL A 384 18.63 13.16 6.42
CA VAL A 384 18.57 12.29 5.23
C VAL A 384 19.97 11.96 4.70
N PRO A 385 20.94 12.91 4.57
CA PRO A 385 22.29 12.57 4.12
C PRO A 385 23.03 11.59 5.04
N LEU A 386 22.87 11.70 6.36
CA LEU A 386 23.50 10.77 7.31
C LEU A 386 22.82 9.41 7.28
N LEU A 387 21.49 9.38 7.23
CA LEU A 387 20.72 8.15 7.12
C LEU A 387 21.09 7.37 5.84
N GLU A 388 21.21 8.05 4.70
CA GLU A 388 21.65 7.42 3.45
C GLU A 388 23.03 6.77 3.58
N LYS A 389 23.99 7.46 4.22
CA LYS A 389 25.34 6.89 4.45
C LYS A 389 25.29 5.66 5.35
N MET A 390 24.48 5.69 6.41
CA MET A 390 24.29 4.53 7.29
C MET A 390 23.65 3.37 6.55
N ILE A 391 22.62 3.62 5.73
CA ILE A 391 21.94 2.60 4.94
C ILE A 391 22.93 1.93 3.97
N THR A 392 23.68 2.71 3.19
CA THR A 392 24.69 2.17 2.27
C THR A 392 25.75 1.36 3.02
N ARG A 393 26.17 1.82 4.21
CA ARG A 393 27.18 1.13 5.02
C ARG A 393 26.69 -0.20 5.61
N VAL A 394 25.45 -0.23 6.11
CA VAL A 394 24.85 -1.44 6.67
C VAL A 394 24.48 -2.44 5.58
N GLY A 395 23.78 -1.97 4.54
CA GLY A 395 23.22 -2.81 3.48
C GLY A 395 24.19 -3.19 2.38
N GLU A 396 25.36 -2.55 2.31
CA GLU A 396 26.30 -2.72 1.18
C GLU A 396 25.62 -2.46 -0.17
N CYS A 397 24.81 -1.40 -0.19
CA CYS A 397 23.93 -1.11 -1.32
C CYS A 397 24.71 -0.82 -2.60
N PRO A 398 24.21 -1.25 -3.77
CA PRO A 398 24.84 -0.94 -5.04
C PRO A 398 24.89 0.58 -5.23
N GLU A 399 25.92 1.05 -5.92
CA GLU A 399 25.97 2.45 -6.35
C GLU A 399 24.77 2.75 -7.25
N VAL A 400 23.97 3.72 -6.86
CA VAL A 400 22.89 4.24 -7.70
C VAL A 400 23.54 5.16 -8.72
N PRO A 401 23.39 4.91 -10.04
CA PRO A 401 23.82 5.86 -11.05
C PRO A 401 23.08 7.19 -10.81
N ARG A 402 23.82 8.29 -10.64
CA ARG A 402 23.24 9.62 -10.44
C ARG A 402 22.83 10.27 -11.74
#